data_AF-A0A971GJ96-F1
#
_entry.id   AF-A0A971GJ96-F1
#
_cell.length_a   1.000
_cell.length_b   1.000
_cell.length_c   1.000
_cell.angle_alpha   90.00
_cell.angle_beta   90.00
_cell.angle_gamma   90.00
#
_symmetry.space_group_name_H-M   'P 1'
#
loop_
_entity.id
_entity.type
_entity.pdbx_description
1 polymer ?
#
loop_
_entity_poly.entity_id
_entity_poly.type
_entity_poly.pdbx_seq_one_letter_code
_entity_poly.pdbx_strand_id
1 'polypeptide(L)'
;MDIAHHIISSDGMREPATYREAFVVLSENGIIPAPVLKNYEKIAMFRNLLVHYYEKGDDEILFGIFKNRLDDFEDFIGYIFKYLGD
;
A
#
# COMPACT_ATOMS: atom_id res chain seq x y z
N MET A 1 -0.30 -1.99 5.21
CA MET A 1 -1.50 -2.75 4.81
C MET A 1 -2.55 -2.72 5.90
N ASP A 2 -2.19 -3.05 7.14
CA ASP A 2 -3.17 -3.14 8.24
C ASP A 2 -3.87 -1.80 8.51
N ILE A 3 -3.16 -0.67 8.37
CA ILE A 3 -3.77 0.66 8.48
C ILE A 3 -4.85 0.92 7.42
N ALA A 4 -4.65 0.44 6.19
CA ALA A 4 -5.63 0.59 5.12
C ALA A 4 -6.90 -0.20 5.43
N HIS A 5 -6.76 -1.46 5.86
CA HIS A 5 -7.90 -2.27 6.29
C HIS A 5 -8.59 -1.72 7.53
N HIS A 6 -7.81 -1.21 8.49
CA HIS A 6 -8.36 -0.60 9.68
C HIS A 6 -9.23 0.62 9.32
N ILE A 7 -8.74 1.52 8.48
CA ILE A 7 -9.52 2.68 8.00
C ILE A 7 -10.77 2.22 7.26
N ILE A 8 -10.65 1.29 6.32
CA ILE A 8 -11.78 0.75 5.56
C ILE A 8 -12.86 0.19 6.49
N SER A 9 -12.46 -0.60 7.48
CA SER A 9 -13.38 -1.20 8.45
C SER A 9 -14.00 -0.15 9.37
N SER A 10 -13.22 0.82 9.86
CA SER A 10 -13.67 1.85 10.78
C SER A 10 -14.69 2.80 10.12
N ASP A 11 -14.53 3.08 8.83
CA ASP A 11 -15.38 3.98 8.07
C ASP A 11 -16.54 3.28 7.35
N GLY A 12 -16.65 1.95 7.46
CA GLY A 12 -17.71 1.19 6.80
C GLY A 12 -17.63 1.21 5.27
N MET A 13 -16.41 1.32 4.72
CA MET A 13 -16.17 1.25 3.28
C MET A 13 -16.32 -0.19 2.77
N ARG A 14 -16.38 -0.38 1.45
CA ARG A 14 -16.51 -1.74 0.89
C ARG A 14 -15.30 -2.60 1.26
N GLU A 15 -15.57 -3.86 1.60
CA GLU A 15 -14.52 -4.84 1.91
C GLU A 15 -13.63 -5.10 0.67
N PRO A 16 -12.30 -5.00 0.79
CA PRO A 16 -11.40 -5.39 -0.28
C PRO A 16 -11.18 -6.91 -0.25
N ALA A 17 -11.26 -7.57 -1.42
CA ALA A 17 -10.96 -9.00 -1.54
C ALA A 17 -9.45 -9.29 -1.57
N THR A 18 -8.62 -8.27 -1.79
CA THR A 18 -7.16 -8.40 -1.82
C THR A 18 -6.46 -7.19 -1.21
N TYR A 19 -5.20 -7.37 -0.81
CA TYR A 19 -4.32 -6.28 -0.40
C TYR A 19 -4.19 -5.17 -1.45
N ARG A 20 -4.17 -5.53 -2.74
CA ARG A 20 -4.16 -4.54 -3.82
C ARG A 20 -5.45 -3.71 -3.80
N GLU A 21 -6.57 -4.39 -3.61
CA GLU A 21 -7.89 -3.76 -3.60
C GLU A 21 -8.09 -2.83 -2.41
N ALA A 22 -7.41 -3.06 -1.29
CA ALA A 22 -7.43 -2.11 -0.17
C ALA A 22 -7.01 -0.70 -0.61
N PHE A 23 -5.97 -0.57 -1.45
CA PHE A 23 -5.57 0.73 -1.99
C PHE A 23 -6.58 1.32 -2.97
N VAL A 24 -7.28 0.46 -3.72
CA VAL A 24 -8.37 0.89 -4.62
C VAL A 24 -9.50 1.49 -3.80
N VAL A 25 -9.94 0.82 -2.73
CA VAL A 25 -10.99 1.33 -1.83
C VAL A 25 -10.60 2.66 -1.20
N LEU A 26 -9.36 2.81 -0.73
CA LEU A 26 -8.87 4.09 -0.20
C LEU A 26 -8.91 5.21 -1.27
N SER A 27 -8.61 4.89 -2.54
CA SER A 27 -8.66 5.87 -3.62
C SER A 27 -10.09 6.22 -4.05
N GLU A 28 -10.99 5.24 -4.08
CA GLU A 28 -12.44 5.44 -4.30
C GLU A 28 -13.04 6.41 -3.27
N ASN A 29 -12.51 6.41 -2.04
CA ASN A 29 -12.93 7.31 -0.96
C ASN A 29 -12.07 8.59 -0.85
N GLY A 30 -11.21 8.87 -1.84
CA GLY A 30 -10.45 10.12 -1.92
C GLY A 30 -9.27 10.24 -0.94
N ILE A 31 -8.94 9.18 -0.19
CA ILE A 31 -7.82 9.16 0.75
C ILE A 31 -6.50 9.12 -0.02
N ILE A 32 -6.43 8.25 -1.03
CA ILE A 32 -5.28 8.18 -1.94
C ILE A 32 -5.65 8.83 -3.27
N PRO A 33 -4.85 9.77 -3.79
CA PRO A 33 -5.12 10.35 -5.10
C PRO A 33 -5.10 9.29 -6.21
N ALA A 34 -6.14 9.27 -7.04
CA ALA A 34 -6.23 8.34 -8.17
C ALA A 34 -4.99 8.29 -9.09
N PRO A 35 -4.28 9.40 -9.37
CA PRO A 35 -3.08 9.36 -10.22
C PRO A 35 -1.94 8.48 -9.68
N VAL A 36 -1.84 8.30 -8.36
CA VAL A 36 -0.76 7.53 -7.72
C VAL A 36 -1.19 6.10 -7.36
N LEU A 37 -2.47 5.75 -7.51
CA LEU A 37 -3.02 4.43 -7.14
C LEU A 37 -2.20 3.27 -7.75
N LYS A 38 -1.82 3.36 -9.03
CA LYS A 38 -1.03 2.31 -9.70
C LYS A 38 0.31 2.03 -9.03
N ASN A 39 0.91 3.00 -8.33
CA ASN A 39 2.16 2.79 -7.60
C ASN A 39 1.91 1.94 -6.35
N TYR A 40 0.84 2.26 -5.61
CA TYR A 40 0.43 1.50 -4.43
C TYR A 40 -0.05 0.09 -4.73
N GLU A 41 -0.73 -0.12 -5.85
CA GLU A 41 -1.06 -1.47 -6.32
C GLU A 41 0.20 -2.32 -6.55
N LYS A 42 1.28 -1.71 -7.07
CA LYS A 42 2.58 -2.40 -7.23
C LYS A 42 3.24 -2.70 -5.90
N ILE A 43 3.06 -1.86 -4.88
CA ILE A 43 3.58 -2.11 -3.52
C ILE A 43 2.87 -3.33 -2.90
N ALA A 44 1.55 -3.43 -3.04
CA ALA A 44 0.80 -4.62 -2.59
C ALA A 44 1.31 -5.91 -3.27
N MET A 45 1.57 -5.84 -4.58
CA MET A 45 2.13 -6.99 -5.32
C MET A 45 3.55 -7.32 -4.87
N PHE A 46 4.39 -6.31 -4.63
CA PHE A 46 5.75 -6.52 -4.14
C PHE A 46 5.78 -7.20 -2.76
N ARG A 47 4.86 -6.85 -1.85
CA ARG A 47 4.72 -7.55 -0.56
C ARG A 47 4.47 -9.05 -0.73
N ASN A 48 3.65 -9.45 -1.69
CA ASN A 48 3.40 -10.87 -1.94
C ASN A 48 4.63 -11.56 -2.55
N LEU A 49 5.35 -10.83 -3.38
CA LEU A 49 6.56 -11.31 -4.02
C LEU A 49 7.74 -11.46 -3.02
N LEU A 50 7.82 -10.59 -2.00
CA LEU A 50 8.78 -10.69 -0.91
C LEU A 50 8.71 -12.04 -0.20
N VAL A 51 7.49 -12.51 0.13
CA VAL A 51 7.31 -13.82 0.78
C VAL A 51 7.93 -14.93 -0.07
N HIS A 52 7.70 -14.91 -1.39
CA HIS A 52 8.26 -15.89 -2.31
C HIS A 52 9.78 -15.79 -2.50
N TYR A 53 10.37 -14.60 -2.41
CA TYR A 53 11.83 -14.42 -2.53
C TYR A 53 12.57 -14.75 -1.24
N TYR A 54 12.00 -14.44 -0.08
CA TYR A 54 12.55 -14.86 1.21
C TYR A 54 12.60 -16.39 1.33
N GLU A 55 11.63 -17.11 0.77
CA GLU A 55 11.68 -18.58 0.67
C GLU A 55 12.84 -19.10 -0.18
N LYS A 56 13.41 -18.26 -1.06
CA LYS A 56 14.48 -18.62 -2.01
C LYS A 56 15.86 -18.05 -1.65
N GLY A 57 15.95 -17.16 -0.66
CA GLY A 57 17.22 -16.59 -0.15
C GLY A 57 17.90 -15.58 -1.08
N ASP A 58 17.14 -14.85 -1.90
CA ASP A 58 17.67 -13.97 -2.96
C ASP A 58 17.62 -12.48 -2.55
N ASP A 59 18.49 -12.08 -1.62
CA ASP A 59 18.41 -10.81 -0.87
C ASP A 59 18.82 -9.55 -1.67
N GLU A 60 19.69 -9.67 -2.68
CA GLU A 60 20.21 -8.52 -3.44
C GLU A 60 19.14 -7.82 -4.29
N ILE A 61 18.24 -8.60 -4.90
CA ILE A 61 17.12 -8.08 -5.69
C ILE A 61 16.13 -7.31 -4.81
N LEU A 62 15.90 -7.81 -3.59
CA LEU A 62 14.99 -7.19 -2.62
C LEU A 62 15.50 -5.82 -2.18
N PHE A 63 16.80 -5.71 -1.88
CA PHE A 63 17.43 -4.46 -1.47
C PHE A 63 17.33 -3.36 -2.54
N GLY A 64 17.54 -3.71 -3.81
CA GLY A 64 17.44 -2.75 -4.92
C GLY A 64 16.04 -2.19 -5.14
N ILE A 65 15.00 -3.02 -4.94
CA ILE A 65 13.60 -2.59 -5.10
C ILE A 65 13.16 -1.72 -3.91
N PHE A 66 13.58 -2.07 -2.69
CA PHE A 66 13.23 -1.32 -1.48
C PHE A 66 13.78 0.11 -1.50
N LYS A 67 15.04 0.28 -1.89
CA LYS A 67 15.71 1.59 -1.87
C LYS A 67 15.04 2.63 -2.75
N ASN A 68 14.43 2.21 -3.86
CA ASN A 68 13.82 3.11 -4.85
C ASN A 68 12.33 3.42 -4.56
N ARG A 69 11.78 2.95 -3.44
CA ARG A 69 10.35 3.08 -3.11
C ARG A 69 10.07 3.65 -1.73
N LEU A 70 11.10 4.12 -1.02
CA LEU A 70 10.93 4.71 0.31
C LEU A 70 10.02 5.95 0.26
N ASP A 71 10.17 6.79 -0.77
CA ASP A 71 9.35 7.98 -0.97
C ASP A 71 7.84 7.66 -1.11
N ASP A 72 7.49 6.52 -1.73
CA ASP A 72 6.08 6.09 -1.84
C ASP A 72 5.47 5.83 -0.44
N PHE A 73 6.26 5.41 0.55
CA PHE A 73 5.78 5.22 1.93
C PHE A 73 5.59 6.54 2.66
N GLU A 74 6.47 7.52 2.44
CA GLU A 74 6.35 8.85 3.02
C GLU A 74 5.09 9.56 2.49
N ASP A 75 4.85 9.48 1.17
CA ASP A 75 3.65 10.01 0.53
C ASP A 75 2.39 9.34 1.10
N PHE A 76 2.39 8.01 1.25
CA PHE A 76 1.26 7.29 1.83
C PHE A 76 0.96 7.74 3.25
N ILE A 77 1.99 7.87 4.09
CA ILE A 77 1.84 8.36 5.47
C ILE A 77 1.24 9.77 5.46
N GLY A 78 1.71 10.65 4.57
CA GLY A 78 1.16 12.00 4.40
C GLY A 78 -0.32 11.99 4.00
N TYR A 79 -0.75 11.07 3.12
CA TYR A 79 -2.15 10.91 2.78
C TYR A 79 -3.01 10.45 3.96
N ILE A 80 -2.50 9.53 4.78
CA ILE A 80 -3.23 9.06 5.97
C ILE A 80 -3.35 10.18 7.01
N PHE A 81 -2.28 10.90 7.33
CA PHE A 81 -2.34 12.02 8.28
C PHE A 81 -3.33 13.10 7.83
N LYS A 82 -3.24 13.50 6.55
CA LYS A 82 -4.17 14.47 5.97
C LYS A 82 -5.62 14.02 6.07
N TYR A 83 -5.89 12.73 5.89
CA TYR A 83 -7.23 12.17 6.05
C TYR A 83 -7.70 12.14 7.51
N LEU A 84 -6.81 11.83 8.46
CA LEU A 84 -7.11 11.86 9.90
C LEU A 84 -7.30 13.29 10.45
N GLY A 85 -6.89 14.31 9.70
CA GLY A 85 -7.00 15.71 10.10
C GLY A 85 -5.83 16.21 10.94
N ASP A 86 -4.70 15.50 10.89
CA ASP A 86 -3.43 15.84 11.55
C ASP A 86 -2.48 16.63 10.61
#